data_AF-A0A662RAE0-F1
#
_entry.id   AF-A0A662RAE0-F1
#
_cell.length_a   1.000
_cell.length_b   1.000
_cell.length_c   1.000
_cell.angle_alpha   90.00
_cell.angle_beta   90.00
_cell.angle_gamma   90.00
#
_symmetry.space_group_name_H-M   'P 1'
#
loop_
_entity.id
_entity.type
_entity.pdbx_description
1 polymer ?
#
loop_
_entity_poly.entity_id
_entity_poly.type
_entity_poly.pdbx_seq_one_letter_code
_entity_poly.pdbx_strand_id
1 'polypeptide(L)'
;MQWTNNKFITTLGISIVLALGMISVVFGVIHISSGAGNPVPLPALLMAFAIVFVLGSVFFEDRGADRVGALVGGGIVAAIVSLITMLVCGGVLYLMTKGMNTGIDKIISMLAVCMVLGMAAFSYLRSHR
;
A
#
# COMPACT_ATOMS: atom_id res chain seq x y z
N MET A 1 30.34 26.00 -2.99
CA MET A 1 29.61 24.71 -3.00
C MET A 1 28.15 24.99 -2.70
N GLN A 2 27.32 25.06 -3.73
CA GLN A 2 25.90 25.36 -3.59
C GLN A 2 25.15 24.09 -3.19
N TRP A 3 24.52 24.14 -2.01
CA TRP A 3 23.65 23.10 -1.49
C TRP A 3 22.36 23.05 -2.32
N THR A 4 22.41 22.34 -3.44
CA THR A 4 21.20 21.95 -4.17
C THR A 4 20.42 20.99 -3.31
N ASN A 5 19.37 21.51 -2.68
CA ASN A 5 18.30 20.79 -2.01
C ASN A 5 17.92 19.55 -2.85
N ASN A 6 18.31 18.38 -2.35
CA ASN A 6 18.58 17.19 -3.16
C ASN A 6 17.27 16.45 -3.49
N LYS A 7 16.49 17.03 -4.41
CA LYS A 7 15.28 16.41 -4.99
C LYS A 7 15.54 14.97 -5.45
N PHE A 8 16.77 14.68 -5.91
CA PHE A 8 17.18 13.34 -6.31
C PHE A 8 17.16 12.34 -5.13
N ILE A 9 17.80 12.67 -4.00
CA ILE A 9 17.80 11.81 -2.80
C ILE A 9 16.39 11.68 -2.22
N THR A 10 15.60 12.75 -2.24
CA THR A 10 14.22 12.71 -1.76
C THR A 10 13.36 11.77 -2.61
N THR A 11 13.47 11.85 -3.93
CA THR A 11 12.74 10.96 -4.86
C THR A 11 13.20 9.51 -4.72
N LEU A 12 14.50 9.26 -4.57
CA LEU A 12 15.03 7.91 -4.31
C LEU A 12 14.56 7.36 -2.96
N GLY A 13 14.51 8.18 -1.92
CA GLY A 13 13.99 7.78 -0.62
C GLY A 13 12.51 7.37 -0.69
N ILE A 14 11.69 8.18 -1.37
CA ILE A 14 10.25 7.89 -1.54
C ILE A 14 10.06 6.60 -2.35
N SER A 15 10.82 6.36 -3.42
CA SER A 15 10.68 5.16 -4.24
C SER A 15 11.09 3.88 -3.50
N ILE A 16 12.14 3.93 -2.68
CA ILE A 16 12.57 2.79 -1.84
C ILE A 16 11.50 2.45 -0.80
N VAL A 17 10.93 3.47 -0.13
CA VAL A 17 9.87 3.27 0.86
C VAL A 17 8.62 2.67 0.21
N LEU A 18 8.22 3.18 -0.96
CA LEU A 18 7.10 2.63 -1.73
C LEU A 18 7.36 1.18 -2.15
N ALA A 19 8.58 0.86 -2.62
CA ALA A 19 8.95 -0.49 -3.01
C ALA A 19 8.87 -1.47 -1.82
N LEU A 20 9.39 -1.09 -0.65
CA LEU A 20 9.26 -1.89 0.57
C LEU A 20 7.80 -2.07 1.00
N GLY A 21 6.99 -1.01 0.88
CA GLY A 21 5.54 -1.09 1.09
C GLY A 21 4.88 -2.13 0.18
N MET A 22 5.17 -2.09 -1.11
CA MET A 22 4.62 -3.06 -2.08
C MET A 22 5.05 -4.49 -1.78
N ILE A 23 6.30 -4.71 -1.38
CA ILE A 23 6.78 -6.05 -0.97
C ILE A 23 5.98 -6.56 0.24
N SER A 24 5.77 -5.72 1.26
CA SER A 24 4.98 -6.11 2.44
C SER A 24 3.52 -6.44 2.08
N VAL A 25 2.92 -5.72 1.14
CA VAL A 25 1.56 -5.96 0.65
C VAL A 25 1.45 -7.34 -0.03
N VAL A 26 2.42 -7.71 -0.87
CA VAL A 26 2.43 -9.03 -1.54
C VAL A 26 2.51 -10.17 -0.53
N PHE A 27 3.33 -10.05 0.52
CA PHE A 27 3.37 -11.03 1.60
C PHE A 27 2.03 -11.12 2.35
N GLY A 28 1.33 -10.00 2.52
CA GLY A 28 -0.02 -9.95 3.06
C GLY A 28 -1.04 -10.74 2.26
N VAL A 29 -1.04 -10.57 0.93
CA VAL A 29 -1.91 -11.33 0.03
C VAL A 29 -1.65 -12.82 0.18
N ILE A 30 -0.37 -13.23 0.23
CA ILE A 30 0.01 -14.64 0.34
C ILE A 30 -0.38 -15.23 1.69
N HIS A 31 -0.29 -14.46 2.78
CA HIS A 31 -0.74 -14.88 4.10
C HIS A 31 -2.24 -15.18 4.11
N ILE A 32 -3.05 -14.25 3.61
CA ILE A 32 -4.51 -14.39 3.51
C ILE A 32 -4.89 -15.55 2.58
N SER A 33 -4.22 -15.67 1.43
CA SER A 33 -4.46 -16.75 0.46
C SER A 33 -4.01 -18.13 0.95
N SER A 34 -3.10 -18.21 1.93
CA SER A 34 -2.64 -19.48 2.51
C SER A 34 -3.62 -20.04 3.55
N GLY A 35 -4.78 -19.41 3.76
CA GLY A 35 -5.77 -19.83 4.75
C GLY A 35 -5.35 -19.57 6.20
N ALA A 36 -4.25 -18.84 6.42
CA ALA A 36 -3.96 -18.30 7.74
C ALA A 36 -5.06 -17.28 8.06
N GLY A 37 -5.76 -17.49 9.18
CA GLY A 37 -6.89 -16.65 9.59
C GLY A 37 -6.55 -15.16 9.56
N ASN A 38 -7.59 -14.32 9.45
CA ASN A 38 -7.41 -12.88 9.27
C ASN A 38 -6.49 -12.29 10.36
N PRO A 39 -5.30 -11.77 10.00
CA PRO A 39 -4.29 -11.33 10.97
C PRO A 39 -4.71 -10.07 11.73
N VAL A 40 -5.71 -9.33 11.23
CA VAL A 40 -6.20 -8.09 11.83
C VAL A 40 -7.63 -8.31 12.33
N PRO A 41 -7.92 -8.03 13.62
CA PRO A 41 -9.28 -8.10 14.11
C PRO A 41 -10.18 -7.13 13.32
N LEU A 42 -11.25 -7.67 12.74
CA LEU A 42 -12.23 -6.95 11.91
C LEU A 42 -12.68 -5.60 12.52
N PRO A 43 -12.93 -5.49 13.84
CA PRO A 43 -13.25 -4.22 14.49
C PRO A 43 -12.18 -3.13 14.33
N ALA A 44 -10.89 -3.50 14.40
CA ALA A 44 -9.79 -2.56 14.25
C ALA A 44 -9.67 -2.06 12.80
N LEU A 45 -9.91 -2.94 11.83
CA LEU A 45 -9.93 -2.59 10.40
C LEU A 45 -11.06 -1.60 10.09
N LEU A 46 -12.25 -1.83 10.64
CA LEU A 46 -13.40 -0.93 10.48
C LEU A 46 -13.17 0.43 11.15
N MET A 47 -12.49 0.45 12.30
CA MET A 47 -12.06 1.69 12.97
C MET A 47 -11.10 2.48 12.09
N ALA A 48 -10.07 1.83 11.53
CA ALA A 48 -9.14 2.47 10.61
C ALA A 48 -9.84 2.99 9.35
N PHE A 49 -10.75 2.19 8.77
CA PHE A 49 -11.58 2.60 7.65
C PHE A 49 -12.38 3.85 7.97
N ALA A 50 -13.08 3.88 9.10
CA ALA A 50 -13.90 5.02 9.51
C ALA A 50 -13.07 6.30 9.69
N ILE A 51 -11.90 6.21 10.33
CA ILE A 51 -11.00 7.36 10.52
C ILE A 51 -10.53 7.91 9.17
N VAL A 52 -10.04 7.04 8.28
CA VAL A 52 -9.55 7.45 6.95
C VAL A 52 -10.69 7.95 6.07
N PHE A 53 -11.89 7.37 6.20
CA PHE A 53 -13.09 7.82 5.50
C PHE A 53 -13.45 9.25 5.85
N VAL A 54 -13.50 9.58 7.15
CA VAL A 54 -13.81 10.94 7.62
C VAL A 54 -12.75 11.94 7.15
N LEU A 55 -11.47 11.58 7.28
CA LEU A 55 -10.36 12.44 6.80
C LEU A 55 -10.42 12.65 5.29
N GLY A 56 -10.68 11.59 4.53
CA GLY A 56 -10.81 11.64 3.07
C GLY A 56 -12.01 12.47 2.64
N SER A 57 -13.17 12.30 3.28
CA SER A 57 -14.36 13.09 2.97
C SER A 57 -14.15 14.58 3.25
N VAL A 58 -13.53 14.92 4.38
CA VAL A 58 -13.22 16.33 4.71
C VAL A 58 -12.23 16.91 3.70
N PHE A 59 -11.21 16.15 3.31
CA PHE A 59 -10.23 16.62 2.33
C PHE A 59 -10.82 16.90 0.94
N PHE A 60 -11.75 16.06 0.47
CA PHE A 60 -12.42 16.30 -0.81
C PHE A 60 -13.46 17.43 -0.73
N GLU A 61 -14.15 17.56 0.40
CA GLU A 61 -15.09 18.67 0.63
C GLU A 61 -14.37 20.03 0.67
N ASP A 62 -13.21 20.11 1.33
CA ASP A 62 -12.37 21.32 1.39
C ASP A 62 -11.87 21.78 0.00
N ARG A 63 -11.72 20.83 -0.93
CA ARG A 63 -11.33 21.11 -2.33
C ARG A 63 -12.50 21.46 -3.25
N GLY A 64 -13.70 21.68 -2.70
CA GLY A 64 -14.87 22.12 -3.45
C GLY A 64 -15.60 20.99 -4.18
N ALA A 65 -15.40 19.73 -3.79
CA ALA A 65 -16.23 18.64 -4.30
C ALA A 65 -17.65 18.74 -3.72
N ASP A 66 -18.67 18.43 -4.54
CA ASP A 66 -20.03 18.25 -4.04
C ASP A 66 -20.07 17.22 -2.92
N ARG A 67 -21.02 17.37 -1.98
CA ARG A 67 -21.13 16.51 -0.79
C ARG A 67 -21.19 15.01 -1.12
N VAL A 68 -21.79 14.65 -2.25
CA VAL A 68 -21.82 13.26 -2.76
C VAL A 68 -20.44 12.85 -3.29
N GLY A 69 -19.75 13.73 -4.01
CA GLY A 69 -18.39 13.50 -4.50
C GLY A 69 -17.36 13.35 -3.37
N ALA A 70 -17.51 14.14 -2.30
CA ALA A 70 -16.67 14.05 -1.11
C ALA A 70 -16.87 12.72 -0.37
N LEU A 71 -18.11 12.25 -0.22
CA LEU A 71 -18.43 10.95 0.37
C LEU A 71 -17.87 9.79 -0.46
N VAL A 72 -18.06 9.82 -1.79
CA VAL A 72 -17.56 8.77 -2.69
C VAL A 72 -16.03 8.77 -2.71
N GLY A 73 -15.39 9.95 -2.79
CA GLY A 73 -13.94 10.09 -2.75
C GLY A 73 -13.34 9.59 -1.44
N GLY A 74 -13.94 9.97 -0.30
CA GLY A 74 -13.56 9.46 1.02
C GLY A 74 -13.72 7.94 1.12
N GLY A 75 -14.81 7.38 0.58
CA GLY A 75 -15.07 5.93 0.53
C GLY A 75 -14.01 5.14 -0.21
N ILE A 76 -13.65 5.60 -1.41
CA ILE A 76 -12.63 4.96 -2.24
C ILE A 76 -11.27 5.01 -1.54
N VAL A 77 -10.88 6.18 -1.01
CA VAL A 77 -9.60 6.33 -0.30
C VAL A 77 -9.55 5.46 0.94
N ALA A 78 -10.61 5.44 1.75
CA ALA A 78 -10.69 4.61 2.95
C ALA A 78 -10.59 3.12 2.62
N ALA A 79 -11.24 2.66 1.55
CA ALA A 79 -11.16 1.27 1.11
C ALA A 79 -9.73 0.89 0.70
N ILE A 80 -9.08 1.73 -0.11
CA ILE A 80 -7.70 1.50 -0.57
C ILE A 80 -6.74 1.46 0.64
N VAL A 81 -6.81 2.46 1.52
CA VAL A 81 -5.91 2.56 2.67
C VAL A 81 -6.13 1.39 3.63
N SER A 82 -7.37 1.02 3.91
CA SER A 82 -7.67 -0.10 4.80
C SER A 82 -7.18 -1.43 4.25
N LEU A 83 -7.33 -1.65 2.93
CA LEU A 83 -6.76 -2.82 2.26
C LEU A 83 -5.24 -2.83 2.36
N ILE A 84 -4.57 -1.71 2.09
CA ILE A 84 -3.11 -1.60 2.22
C ILE A 84 -2.69 -1.92 3.66
N THR A 85 -3.33 -1.33 4.66
CA THR A 85 -3.00 -1.59 6.08
C THR A 85 -3.18 -3.06 6.44
N MET A 86 -4.28 -3.69 6.02
CA MET A 86 -4.55 -5.11 6.24
C MET A 86 -3.44 -6.00 5.63
N LEU A 87 -3.05 -5.68 4.40
CA LEU A 87 -2.04 -6.41 3.64
C LEU A 87 -0.64 -6.21 4.25
N VAL A 88 -0.28 -4.99 4.63
CA VAL A 88 1.00 -4.70 5.31
C VAL A 88 1.09 -5.45 6.64
N CYS A 89 0.05 -5.38 7.48
CA CYS A 89 0.01 -6.12 8.74
C CYS A 89 0.11 -7.63 8.53
N GLY A 90 -0.62 -8.18 7.55
CA GLY A 90 -0.54 -9.60 7.19
C GLY A 90 0.84 -10.00 6.66
N GLY A 91 1.50 -9.12 5.91
CA GLY A 91 2.85 -9.34 5.41
C GLY A 91 3.91 -9.35 6.50
N VAL A 92 3.84 -8.40 7.44
CA VAL A 92 4.73 -8.35 8.62
C VAL A 92 4.54 -9.59 9.49
N LEU A 93 3.29 -10.01 9.76
CA LEU A 93 3.01 -11.24 10.50
C LEU A 93 3.55 -12.48 9.77
N TYR A 94 3.36 -12.59 8.46
CA TYR A 94 3.92 -13.68 7.67
C TYR A 94 5.45 -13.74 7.78
N LEU A 95 6.12 -12.58 7.69
CA LEU A 95 7.58 -12.49 7.85
C LEU A 95 8.03 -12.86 9.27
N MET A 96 7.30 -12.47 10.31
CA MET A 96 7.66 -12.85 11.69
C MET A 96 7.43 -14.33 11.99
N THR A 97 6.35 -14.93 11.49
CA THR A 97 6.00 -16.33 11.80
C THR A 97 6.74 -17.33 10.90
N LYS A 98 6.97 -16.99 9.62
CA LYS A 98 7.60 -17.90 8.64
C LYS A 98 8.98 -17.43 8.18
N GLY A 99 9.45 -16.24 8.55
CA GLY A 99 10.70 -15.66 8.03
C GLY A 99 11.97 -16.46 8.32
N MET A 100 12.00 -17.26 9.40
CA MET A 100 13.14 -18.15 9.67
C MET A 100 13.20 -19.38 8.75
N ASN A 101 12.10 -19.75 8.06
CA ASN A 101 12.03 -20.90 7.16
C ASN A 101 11.58 -20.53 5.73
N THR A 102 11.39 -19.24 5.45
CA THR A 102 11.01 -18.77 4.12
C THR A 102 12.29 -18.62 3.31
N GLY A 103 12.59 -19.64 2.52
CA GLY A 103 13.72 -19.64 1.58
C GLY A 103 13.77 -18.35 0.75
N ILE A 104 14.98 -17.86 0.55
CA ILE A 104 15.33 -16.62 -0.15
C ILE A 104 14.67 -16.58 -1.55
N ASP A 105 14.43 -17.75 -2.12
CA ASP A 105 13.75 -18.00 -3.40
C ASP A 105 12.37 -17.33 -3.49
N LYS A 106 11.61 -17.34 -2.39
CA LYS A 106 10.25 -16.79 -2.33
C LYS A 106 10.26 -15.27 -2.27
N ILE A 107 11.26 -14.69 -1.60
CA ILE A 107 11.49 -13.24 -1.57
C ILE A 107 11.87 -12.76 -2.97
N ILE A 108 12.79 -13.47 -3.64
CA ILE A 108 13.24 -13.13 -5.00
C ILE A 108 12.08 -13.21 -6.01
N SER A 109 11.23 -14.25 -5.94
CA SER A 109 10.07 -14.39 -6.83
C SER A 109 9.06 -13.25 -6.66
N MET A 110 8.76 -12.83 -5.43
CA MET A 110 7.86 -11.70 -5.19
C MET A 110 8.47 -10.37 -5.65
N LEU A 111 9.78 -10.21 -5.49
CA LEU A 111 10.51 -9.03 -5.96
C LEU A 111 10.46 -8.95 -7.49
N ALA A 112 10.58 -10.09 -8.19
CA ALA A 112 10.40 -10.17 -9.63
C ALA A 112 8.98 -9.78 -10.07
N VAL A 113 7.94 -10.29 -9.40
CA VAL A 113 6.54 -9.91 -9.70
C VAL A 113 6.31 -8.42 -9.47
N CYS A 114 6.83 -7.86 -8.37
CA CYS A 114 6.74 -6.43 -8.08
C CYS A 114 7.45 -5.58 -9.16
N MET A 115 8.59 -6.07 -9.67
CA MET A 115 9.33 -5.40 -10.75
C MET A 115 8.57 -5.42 -12.07
N VAL A 116 7.92 -6.54 -12.42
CA VAL A 116 7.07 -6.67 -13.62
C VAL A 116 5.82 -5.78 -13.52
N LEU A 117 5.13 -5.80 -12.38
CA LEU A 117 3.95 -4.95 -12.13
C LEU A 117 4.32 -3.46 -12.15
N GLY A 118 5.46 -3.09 -11.55
CA GLY A 118 5.97 -1.73 -11.57
C GLY A 118 6.24 -1.25 -12.99
N MET A 119 6.92 -2.06 -13.81
CA MET A 119 7.15 -1.75 -15.22
C MET A 119 5.83 -1.62 -15.98
N ALA A 120 4.89 -2.55 -15.83
CA ALA A 120 3.59 -2.51 -16.51
C ALA A 120 2.78 -1.25 -16.16
N ALA A 121 2.73 -0.87 -14.88
CA ALA A 121 2.04 0.33 -14.43
C ALA A 121 2.69 1.62 -14.98
N PHE A 122 4.03 1.69 -14.97
CA PHE A 122 4.76 2.81 -15.58
C PHE A 122 4.54 2.89 -17.09
N SER A 123 4.52 1.75 -17.79
CA SER A 123 4.21 1.68 -19.22
C SER A 123 2.80 2.17 -19.51
N TYR A 124 1.81 1.75 -18.70
CA TYR A 124 0.42 2.15 -18.87
C TYR A 124 0.22 3.64 -18.62
N LEU A 125 0.83 4.19 -17.56
CA LEU A 125 0.81 5.63 -17.27
C LEU A 125 1.48 6.47 -18.38
N ARG A 126 2.54 5.95 -19.01
CA ARG A 126 3.21 6.62 -20.13
C ARG A 126 2.39 6.53 -21.43
N SER A 127 1.61 5.47 -21.63
CA SER A 127 0.78 5.30 -22.82
C SER A 127 -0.44 6.20 -22.88
N HIS A 128 -0.87 6.74 -21.73
CA HIS A 128 -2.03 7.64 -21.61
C HIS A 128 -1.65 9.13 -21.52
N ARG A 129 -0.37 9.46 -21.77
CA ARG A 129 0.17 10.82 -21.85
C ARG A 129 0.70 11.09 -23.24
#